data_AF-A0A961Z6B9-F1
#
_entry.id   AF-A0A961Z6B9-F1
#
_cell.length_a   1.000
_cell.length_b   1.000
_cell.length_c   1.000
_cell.angle_alpha   90.00
_cell.angle_beta   90.00
_cell.angle_gamma   90.00
#
_symmetry.space_group_name_H-M   'P 1'
#
loop_
_entity.id
_entity.type
_entity.pdbx_description
1 polymer ?
#
loop_
_entity_poly.entity_id
_entity_poly.type
_entity_poly.pdbx_seq_one_letter_code
_entity_poly.pdbx_strand_id
1 'polypeptide(L)'
;MTEKIVRQLLEPSIQEMSPKYADLEKAVGAFGDNNVEEATRIMEEVCRANPELPPTGVLLAKLFAFAQNQAGTRSALERAVRDNPDDPEAYVVFGDDNFKQGRFADASLNYDKAIDAAEKYSANEVRKKLLMLRALSGKAAVLEAGEKWSEAVPLLQRITSINTENLGLQARLRRAI
;
A
#
# COMPACT_ATOMS: atom_id res chain seq x y z
N MET A 1 9.50 19.74 -5.36
CA MET A 1 10.02 18.43 -4.88
C MET A 1 8.96 17.70 -4.06
N THR A 2 8.27 18.42 -3.15
CA THR A 2 7.14 17.96 -2.32
C THR A 2 5.99 17.35 -3.12
N GLU A 3 5.51 18.02 -4.17
CA GLU A 3 4.42 17.54 -5.04
C GLU A 3 4.63 16.11 -5.57
N LYS A 4 5.85 15.82 -6.04
CA LYS A 4 6.22 14.48 -6.55
C LYS A 4 6.14 13.42 -5.44
N ILE A 5 6.57 13.76 -4.23
CA ILE A 5 6.50 12.86 -3.07
C ILE A 5 5.03 12.64 -2.72
N VAL A 6 4.21 13.69 -2.63
CA VAL A 6 2.77 13.56 -2.34
C VAL A 6 2.08 12.65 -3.35
N ARG A 7 2.34 12.83 -4.65
CA ARG A 7 1.82 11.94 -5.69
C ARG A 7 2.21 10.48 -5.41
N GLN A 8 3.47 10.21 -5.08
CA GLN A 8 3.93 8.85 -4.74
C GLN A 8 3.32 8.29 -3.45
N LEU A 9 3.02 9.13 -2.46
CA LEU A 9 2.35 8.71 -1.22
C LEU A 9 0.90 8.28 -1.49
N LEU A 10 0.23 8.95 -2.43
CA LEU A 10 -1.17 8.68 -2.75
C LEU A 10 -1.36 7.61 -3.81
N GLU A 11 -0.42 7.44 -4.74
CA GLU A 11 -0.43 6.36 -5.70
C GLU A 11 -0.15 4.99 -5.02
N PRO A 12 -0.72 3.89 -5.54
CA PRO A 12 -1.76 3.84 -6.56
C PRO A 12 -3.17 4.11 -6.01
N SER A 13 -3.34 4.28 -4.70
CA SER A 13 -4.63 4.38 -4.01
C SER A 13 -5.52 5.52 -4.50
N ILE A 14 -4.92 6.59 -5.03
CA ILE A 14 -5.60 7.73 -5.64
C ILE A 14 -5.09 7.88 -7.07
N GLN A 15 -6.01 7.93 -8.04
CA GLN A 15 -5.69 8.06 -9.48
C GLN A 15 -5.53 9.52 -9.92
N GLU A 16 -6.24 10.45 -9.27
CA GLU A 16 -6.25 11.87 -9.63
C GLU A 16 -5.93 12.76 -8.43
N MET A 17 -4.93 13.61 -8.60
CA MET A 17 -4.58 14.63 -7.62
C MET A 17 -5.65 15.71 -7.58
N SER A 18 -6.11 16.07 -6.38
CA SER A 18 -7.09 17.12 -6.16
C SER A 18 -6.48 18.27 -5.34
N PRO A 19 -6.85 19.54 -5.59
CA PRO A 19 -6.40 20.68 -4.79
C PRO A 19 -6.69 20.55 -3.30
N LYS A 20 -7.69 19.75 -2.90
CA LYS A 20 -8.02 19.48 -1.50
C LYS A 20 -6.94 18.67 -0.75
N TYR A 21 -5.95 18.12 -1.47
CA TYR A 21 -4.78 17.45 -0.90
C TYR A 21 -3.55 18.35 -0.81
N ALA A 22 -3.64 19.63 -1.19
CA ALA A 22 -2.49 20.54 -1.26
C ALA A 22 -1.74 20.67 0.08
N ASP A 23 -2.44 20.56 1.20
CA ASP A 23 -1.82 20.62 2.53
C ASP A 23 -0.92 19.41 2.83
N LEU A 24 -1.01 18.30 2.07
CA LEU A 24 -0.02 17.22 2.17
C LEU A 24 1.37 17.67 1.75
N GLU A 25 1.50 18.65 0.86
CA GLU A 25 2.82 19.19 0.52
C GLU A 25 3.44 19.94 1.70
N LYS A 26 2.61 20.65 2.48
CA LYS A 26 3.06 21.28 3.72
C LYS A 26 3.48 20.23 4.74
N ALA A 27 2.73 19.13 4.87
CA ALA A 27 3.12 18.01 5.73
C ALA A 27 4.46 17.38 5.31
N VAL A 28 4.66 17.16 4.01
CA VAL A 28 5.93 16.63 3.48
C VAL A 28 7.08 17.62 3.71
N GLY A 29 6.84 18.92 3.57
CA GLY A 29 7.80 19.97 3.90
C GLY A 29 8.20 19.95 5.37
N ALA A 30 7.21 19.96 6.28
CA ALA A 30 7.44 19.89 7.72
C ALA A 30 8.22 18.63 8.14
N PHE A 31 7.93 17.49 7.50
CA PHE A 31 8.68 16.26 7.72
C PHE A 31 10.15 16.40 7.28
N GLY A 32 10.40 17.03 6.13
CA GLY A 32 11.75 17.32 5.64
C GLY A 32 12.54 18.25 6.57
N ASP A 33 11.84 19.15 7.26
CA ASP A 33 12.39 20.04 8.30
C ASP A 33 12.57 19.34 9.66
N ASN A 34 12.43 18.01 9.69
CA ASN A 34 12.48 17.16 10.89
C ASN A 34 11.38 17.45 11.92
N ASN A 35 10.31 18.16 11.52
CA ASN A 35 9.14 18.41 12.34
C ASN A 35 8.05 17.37 12.06
N VAL A 36 8.30 16.15 12.55
CA VAL A 36 7.42 14.98 12.37
C VAL A 36 6.05 15.19 13.03
N GLU A 37 6.01 15.92 14.14
CA GLU A 37 4.78 16.21 14.89
C GLU A 37 3.83 17.08 14.06
N GLU A 38 4.34 18.16 13.48
CA GLU A 38 3.55 19.04 12.61
C GLU A 38 3.14 18.32 11.32
N ALA A 39 4.05 17.54 10.71
CA ALA A 39 3.72 16.73 9.55
C ALA A 39 2.55 15.76 9.85
N THR A 40 2.59 15.11 11.00
CA THR A 40 1.54 14.19 11.45
C THR A 40 0.23 14.93 11.65
N ARG A 41 0.23 16.07 12.35
CA ARG A 41 -0.96 16.89 12.60
C ARG A 41 -1.64 17.30 11.29
N ILE A 42 -0.87 17.83 10.33
CA ILE A 42 -1.39 18.24 9.02
C ILE A 42 -1.96 17.03 8.27
N MET A 43 -1.26 15.89 8.25
CA MET A 43 -1.78 14.69 7.60
C MET A 43 -3.06 14.17 8.26
N GLU A 44 -3.19 14.23 9.59
CA GLU A 44 -4.39 13.83 10.31
C GLU A 44 -5.58 14.73 9.95
N GLU A 45 -5.36 16.04 9.82
CA GLU A 45 -6.40 16.99 9.38
C GLU A 45 -6.85 16.70 7.94
N VAL A 46 -5.91 16.50 7.02
CA VAL A 46 -6.22 16.22 5.61
C VAL A 46 -6.95 14.88 5.47
N CYS A 47 -6.47 13.81 6.11
CA CYS A 47 -7.11 12.49 6.05
C CYS A 47 -8.51 12.51 6.70
N ARG A 48 -8.71 13.26 7.79
CA ARG A 48 -10.03 13.40 8.42
C ARG A 48 -11.04 14.08 7.52
N ALA A 49 -10.61 15.10 6.76
CA ALA A 49 -11.47 15.80 5.82
C ALA A 49 -11.71 15.01 4.52
N ASN A 50 -10.90 14.00 4.23
CA ASN A 50 -10.91 13.26 2.96
C ASN A 50 -10.83 11.73 3.23
N PRO A 51 -11.96 11.08 3.59
CA PRO A 51 -12.00 9.66 3.95
C PRO A 51 -11.57 8.70 2.83
N GLU A 52 -11.51 9.17 1.58
CA GLU A 52 -10.96 8.41 0.46
C GLU A 52 -9.44 8.26 0.51
N LEU A 53 -8.73 9.13 1.23
CA LEU A 53 -7.27 9.06 1.33
C LEU A 53 -6.82 7.83 2.13
N PRO A 54 -5.57 7.37 1.92
CA PRO A 54 -4.94 6.43 2.82
C PRO A 54 -4.97 6.95 4.27
N PRO A 55 -5.08 6.06 5.27
CA PRO A 55 -4.96 6.46 6.66
C PRO A 55 -3.63 7.18 6.93
N THR A 56 -3.62 8.12 7.87
CA THR A 56 -2.42 8.92 8.17
C THR A 56 -1.22 8.05 8.53
N GLY A 57 -1.41 6.97 9.28
CA GLY A 57 -0.34 6.01 9.58
C GLY A 57 0.30 5.39 8.33
N VAL A 58 -0.48 5.15 7.29
CA VAL A 58 0.01 4.65 5.99
C VAL A 58 0.83 5.72 5.27
N LEU A 59 0.34 6.97 5.24
CA LEU A 59 1.07 8.08 4.62
C LEU A 59 2.42 8.32 5.31
N LEU A 60 2.44 8.32 6.64
CA LEU A 60 3.66 8.43 7.44
C LEU A 60 4.61 7.27 7.17
N ALA A 61 4.12 6.02 7.13
CA ALA A 61 4.95 4.86 6.81
C ALA A 61 5.62 4.99 5.44
N LYS A 62 4.87 5.38 4.42
CA LYS A 62 5.41 5.61 3.07
C LYS A 62 6.43 6.74 3.06
N LEU A 63 6.22 7.80 3.84
CA LEU A 63 7.13 8.94 3.94
C LEU A 63 8.44 8.58 4.67
N PHE A 64 8.37 7.84 5.78
CA PHE A 64 9.55 7.29 6.44
C PHE A 64 10.32 6.32 5.54
N ALA A 65 9.61 5.48 4.76
CA ALA A 65 10.24 4.57 3.81
C ALA A 65 10.95 5.33 2.68
N PHE A 66 10.35 6.43 2.19
CA PHE A 66 11.00 7.32 1.23
C PHE A 66 12.29 7.91 1.81
N ALA A 67 12.28 8.29 3.09
CA ALA A 67 13.45 8.77 3.82
C ALA A 67 14.43 7.67 4.26
N GLN A 68 14.24 6.41 3.84
CA GLN A 68 15.05 5.25 4.24
C GLN A 68 15.11 5.02 5.77
N ASN A 69 14.13 5.54 6.52
CA ASN A 69 14.03 5.37 7.96
C ASN A 69 13.20 4.11 8.29
N GLN A 70 13.86 2.95 8.32
CA GLN A 70 13.18 1.67 8.54
C GLN A 70 12.45 1.57 9.89
N ALA A 71 13.02 2.17 10.93
CA ALA A 71 12.40 2.17 12.27
C ALA A 71 11.10 2.99 12.28
N GLY A 72 11.13 4.18 11.67
CA GLY A 72 9.95 5.02 11.49
C GLY A 72 8.88 4.35 10.63
N THR A 73 9.28 3.71 9.52
CA THR A 73 8.38 2.95 8.65
C THR A 73 7.63 1.88 9.44
N ARG A 74 8.38 1.06 10.20
CA ARG A 74 7.78 -0.03 10.98
C ARG A 74 6.84 0.49 12.06
N SER A 75 7.26 1.49 12.83
CA SER A 75 6.42 2.08 13.88
C SER A 75 5.13 2.69 13.32
N ALA A 76 5.20 3.35 12.16
CA ALA A 76 4.05 3.94 11.51
C ALA A 76 3.09 2.87 10.95
N LEU A 77 3.61 1.77 10.41
CA LEU A 77 2.80 0.63 9.95
C LEU A 77 2.10 -0.08 11.11
N GLU A 78 2.81 -0.32 12.21
CA GLU A 78 2.24 -0.94 13.42
C GLU A 78 1.12 -0.09 14.02
N ARG A 79 1.25 1.25 13.96
CA ARG A 79 0.18 2.17 14.33
C ARG A 79 -0.97 2.13 13.31
N ALA A 80 -0.68 2.13 12.01
CA ALA A 80 -1.70 2.10 10.96
C ALA A 80 -2.62 0.88 11.06
N VAL A 81 -2.06 -0.32 11.29
CA VAL A 81 -2.87 -1.55 11.47
C VAL A 81 -3.64 -1.57 12.79
N ARG A 82 -3.18 -0.85 13.81
CA ARG A 82 -3.88 -0.73 15.09
C ARG A 82 -5.06 0.24 15.00
N ASP A 83 -4.83 1.39 14.40
CA ASP A 83 -5.81 2.49 14.32
C ASP A 83 -6.85 2.22 13.22
N ASN A 84 -6.47 1.48 12.16
CA ASN A 84 -7.34 1.14 11.03
C ASN A 84 -7.21 -0.35 10.65
N PRO A 85 -7.65 -1.29 11.52
CA PRO A 85 -7.48 -2.73 11.29
C PRO A 85 -8.25 -3.26 10.08
N ASP A 86 -9.27 -2.53 9.62
CA ASP A 86 -10.11 -2.90 8.47
C ASP A 86 -9.68 -2.22 7.15
N ASP A 87 -8.71 -1.30 7.17
CA ASP A 87 -8.17 -0.72 5.94
C ASP A 87 -7.07 -1.65 5.38
N PRO A 88 -7.23 -2.17 4.15
CA PRO A 88 -6.28 -3.12 3.57
C PRO A 88 -4.91 -2.51 3.27
N GLU A 89 -4.81 -1.19 3.11
CA GLU A 89 -3.59 -0.53 2.62
C GLU A 89 -2.42 -0.64 3.58
N ALA A 90 -2.69 -0.58 4.89
CA ALA A 90 -1.63 -0.73 5.90
C ALA A 90 -0.95 -2.10 5.77
N TYR A 91 -1.74 -3.16 5.61
CA TYR A 91 -1.21 -4.51 5.39
C TYR A 91 -0.49 -4.66 4.05
N VAL A 92 -0.98 -4.02 2.97
CA VAL A 92 -0.27 -4.00 1.68
C VAL A 92 1.11 -3.37 1.82
N VAL A 93 1.18 -2.17 2.41
CA VAL A 93 2.47 -1.47 2.57
C VAL A 93 3.40 -2.24 3.50
N PHE A 94 2.87 -2.89 4.54
CA PHE A 94 3.66 -3.76 5.40
C PHE A 94 4.17 -5.01 4.67
N GLY A 95 3.34 -5.61 3.82
CA GLY A 95 3.74 -6.71 2.94
C GLY A 95 4.88 -6.30 2.00
N ASP A 96 4.74 -5.15 1.34
CA ASP A 96 5.76 -4.61 0.43
C ASP A 96 7.08 -4.29 1.15
N ASP A 97 7.01 -3.73 2.35
CA ASP A 97 8.18 -3.46 3.19
C ASP A 97 8.91 -4.75 3.58
N ASN A 98 8.17 -5.77 4.00
CA ASN A 98 8.72 -7.10 4.30
C ASN A 98 9.32 -7.78 3.06
N PHE A 99 8.65 -7.67 1.91
CA PHE A 99 9.11 -8.24 0.65
C PHE A 99 10.45 -7.63 0.22
N LYS A 100 10.57 -6.30 0.27
CA LYS A 100 11.81 -5.58 -0.04
C LYS A 100 12.97 -5.98 0.86
N GLN A 101 12.68 -6.39 2.09
CA GLN A 101 13.66 -6.84 3.06
C GLN A 101 13.93 -8.36 2.99
N GLY A 102 13.36 -9.07 2.01
CA GLY A 102 13.52 -10.52 1.85
C GLY A 102 12.78 -11.34 2.91
N ARG A 103 11.94 -10.72 3.75
CA ARG A 103 11.10 -11.41 4.74
C ARG A 103 9.85 -11.97 4.08
N PHE A 104 10.03 -12.97 3.22
CA PHE A 104 8.95 -13.50 2.39
C PHE A 104 7.80 -14.13 3.18
N ALA A 105 8.08 -14.78 4.32
CA ALA A 105 7.03 -15.33 5.18
C ALA A 105 6.15 -14.22 5.77
N ASP A 106 6.76 -13.16 6.31
CA ASP A 106 6.04 -12.00 6.85
C ASP A 106 5.31 -11.23 5.75
N ALA A 107 5.91 -11.13 4.57
CA ALA A 107 5.29 -10.50 3.41
C ALA A 107 4.02 -11.26 3.02
N SER A 108 4.09 -12.59 2.89
CA SER A 108 2.93 -13.43 2.60
C SER A 108 1.82 -13.24 3.62
N LEU A 109 2.14 -13.27 4.92
CA LEU A 109 1.15 -13.09 5.98
C LEU A 109 0.47 -11.72 5.91
N ASN A 110 1.22 -10.66 5.61
CA ASN A 110 0.65 -9.33 5.47
C ASN A 110 -0.20 -9.20 4.20
N TYR A 111 0.20 -9.82 3.09
CA TYR A 111 -0.64 -9.84 1.89
C TYR A 111 -1.92 -10.65 2.10
N ASP A 112 -1.89 -11.73 2.89
CA ASP A 112 -3.09 -12.48 3.26
C ASP A 112 -4.08 -11.59 4.04
N LYS A 113 -3.59 -10.89 5.07
CA LYS A 113 -4.41 -9.93 5.82
C LYS A 113 -4.94 -8.80 4.93
N ALA A 114 -4.14 -8.32 3.99
CA ALA A 114 -4.56 -7.30 3.03
C ALA A 114 -5.70 -7.79 2.12
N ILE A 115 -5.62 -9.04 1.65
CA ILE A 115 -6.68 -9.67 0.84
C ILE A 115 -7.96 -9.78 1.67
N ASP A 116 -7.87 -10.33 2.88
CA ASP A 116 -9.03 -10.51 3.78
C ASP A 116 -9.69 -9.17 4.13
N ALA A 117 -8.89 -8.15 4.43
CA ALA A 117 -9.38 -6.80 4.71
C ALA A 117 -10.02 -6.18 3.45
N ALA A 118 -9.40 -6.34 2.27
CA ALA A 118 -9.93 -5.81 1.02
C ALA A 118 -11.23 -6.48 0.59
N GLU A 119 -11.47 -7.76 0.90
CA GLU A 119 -12.76 -8.41 0.65
C GLU A 119 -13.91 -7.72 1.40
N LYS A 120 -13.63 -7.35 2.66
CA LYS A 120 -14.58 -6.70 3.58
C LYS A 120 -14.64 -5.18 3.40
N TYR A 121 -13.62 -4.59 2.77
CA TYR A 121 -13.52 -3.15 2.56
C TYR A 121 -14.64 -2.66 1.64
N SER A 122 -15.47 -1.74 2.14
CA SER A 122 -16.62 -1.17 1.43
C SER A 122 -16.60 0.35 1.35
N ALA A 123 -15.61 1.01 1.95
CA ALA A 123 -15.56 2.46 2.02
C ALA A 123 -15.24 3.11 0.66
N ASN A 124 -14.48 2.42 -0.21
CA ASN A 124 -14.16 2.92 -1.55
C ASN A 124 -13.87 1.77 -2.51
N GLU A 125 -14.73 1.55 -3.50
CA GLU A 125 -14.62 0.43 -4.46
C GLU A 125 -13.41 0.52 -5.39
N VAL A 126 -12.95 1.73 -5.75
CA VAL A 126 -11.75 1.90 -6.57
C VAL A 126 -10.52 1.50 -5.77
N ARG A 127 -10.37 2.02 -4.54
CA ARG A 127 -9.29 1.63 -3.62
C ARG A 127 -9.35 0.14 -3.31
N LYS A 128 -10.53 -0.42 -3.06
CA LYS A 128 -10.75 -1.85 -2.87
C LYS A 128 -10.09 -2.66 -3.97
N LYS A 129 -10.43 -2.37 -5.24
CA LYS A 129 -9.89 -3.08 -6.40
C LYS A 129 -8.38 -2.92 -6.52
N LEU A 130 -7.86 -1.70 -6.36
CA LEU A 130 -6.43 -1.42 -6.49
C LEU A 130 -5.60 -2.10 -5.40
N LEU A 131 -6.08 -2.08 -4.15
CA LEU A 131 -5.41 -2.69 -3.01
C LEU A 131 -5.50 -4.22 -3.07
N MET A 132 -6.64 -4.78 -3.51
CA MET A 132 -6.78 -6.20 -3.81
C MET A 132 -5.78 -6.65 -4.89
N LEU A 133 -5.70 -5.93 -6.01
CA LEU A 133 -4.76 -6.22 -7.09
C LEU A 133 -3.31 -6.20 -6.59
N ARG A 134 -2.95 -5.20 -5.79
CA ARG A 134 -1.59 -5.05 -5.24
C ARG A 134 -1.26 -6.17 -4.24
N ALA A 135 -2.17 -6.50 -3.34
CA ALA A 135 -2.01 -7.59 -2.38
C ALA A 135 -1.85 -8.94 -3.07
N LEU A 136 -2.72 -9.27 -4.03
CA LEU A 136 -2.63 -10.50 -4.82
C LEU A 136 -1.32 -10.56 -5.61
N SER A 137 -0.91 -9.43 -6.22
CA SER A 137 0.34 -9.36 -6.99
C SER A 137 1.56 -9.58 -6.12
N GLY A 138 1.58 -8.98 -4.92
CA GLY A 138 2.64 -9.15 -3.94
C GLY A 138 2.72 -10.58 -3.41
N LYS A 139 1.59 -11.19 -3.04
CA LYS A 139 1.53 -12.59 -2.62
C LYS A 139 1.97 -13.54 -3.73
N ALA A 140 1.51 -13.33 -4.96
CA ALA A 140 1.94 -14.10 -6.11
C ALA A 140 3.46 -13.96 -6.33
N ALA A 141 4.03 -12.76 -6.18
CA ALA A 141 5.48 -12.56 -6.29
C ALA A 141 6.27 -13.31 -5.20
N VAL A 142 5.76 -13.36 -3.97
CA VAL A 142 6.35 -14.18 -2.89
C VAL A 142 6.37 -15.67 -3.27
N LEU A 143 5.24 -16.18 -3.77
CA LEU A 143 5.11 -17.58 -4.17
C LEU A 143 6.01 -17.92 -5.36
N GLU A 144 6.08 -17.04 -6.35
CA GLU A 144 6.97 -17.17 -7.51
C GLU A 144 8.45 -17.17 -7.09
N ALA A 145 8.85 -16.30 -6.16
CA ALA A 145 10.20 -16.28 -5.62
C ALA A 145 10.57 -17.57 -4.88
N GLY A 146 9.57 -18.27 -4.32
CA GLY A 146 9.73 -19.59 -3.70
C GLY A 146 9.46 -20.76 -4.65
N GLU A 147 9.31 -20.53 -5.96
CA GLU A 147 8.97 -21.53 -6.99
C GLU A 147 7.66 -22.30 -6.73
N LYS A 148 6.76 -21.71 -5.93
CA LYS A 148 5.44 -22.27 -5.58
C LYS A 148 4.39 -21.92 -6.63
N TRP A 149 4.64 -22.32 -7.87
CA TRP A 149 3.83 -21.95 -9.03
C TRP A 149 2.37 -22.42 -8.93
N SER A 150 2.14 -23.62 -8.40
CA SER A 150 0.78 -24.16 -8.19
C SER A 150 -0.09 -23.29 -7.27
N GLU A 151 0.51 -22.65 -6.27
CA GLU A 151 -0.16 -21.72 -5.37
C GLU A 151 -0.29 -20.31 -5.98
N ALA A 152 0.64 -19.90 -6.85
CA ALA A 152 0.63 -18.59 -7.49
C ALA A 152 -0.44 -18.47 -8.59
N VAL A 153 -0.68 -19.53 -9.37
CA VAL A 153 -1.65 -19.56 -10.48
C VAL A 153 -3.05 -19.06 -10.10
N PRO A 154 -3.72 -19.56 -9.04
CA PRO A 154 -5.07 -19.10 -8.69
C PRO A 154 -5.09 -17.60 -8.35
N LEU A 155 -4.02 -17.06 -7.75
CA LEU A 155 -3.92 -15.63 -7.50
C LEU A 155 -3.80 -14.84 -8.81
N LEU A 156 -2.96 -15.29 -9.74
CA LEU A 156 -2.79 -14.67 -11.06
C LEU A 156 -4.09 -14.67 -11.89
N GLN A 157 -4.86 -15.76 -11.81
CA GLN A 157 -6.19 -15.85 -12.43
C GLN A 157 -7.15 -14.83 -11.81
N ARG A 158 -7.16 -14.72 -10.47
CA ARG A 158 -7.96 -13.71 -9.75
C ARG A 158 -7.57 -12.29 -10.17
N ILE A 159 -6.28 -11.98 -10.30
CA ILE A 159 -5.82 -10.66 -10.76
C ILE A 159 -6.32 -10.37 -12.18
N THR A 160 -6.23 -11.34 -13.11
CA THR A 160 -6.74 -11.19 -14.49
C THR A 160 -8.26 -10.97 -14.53
N SER A 161 -9.01 -11.59 -13.64
CA SER A 161 -10.46 -11.38 -13.54
C SER A 161 -10.84 -9.98 -13.05
N ILE A 162 -9.99 -9.35 -12.23
CA ILE A 162 -10.19 -7.99 -11.71
C ILE A 162 -9.71 -6.94 -12.71
N ASN A 163 -8.62 -7.25 -13.44
CA ASN A 163 -8.07 -6.39 -14.48
C ASN A 163 -7.62 -7.23 -15.70
N THR A 164 -8.47 -7.24 -16.73
CA THR A 164 -8.33 -8.09 -17.91
C THR A 164 -7.23 -7.66 -18.89
N GLU A 165 -6.62 -6.47 -18.72
CA GLU A 165 -5.66 -5.90 -19.69
C GLU A 165 -4.19 -5.99 -19.29
N ASN A 166 -3.82 -6.88 -18.35
CA ASN A 166 -2.43 -6.95 -17.88
C ASN A 166 -1.60 -8.02 -18.63
N LEU A 167 -0.92 -7.60 -19.70
CA LEU A 167 -0.02 -8.44 -20.50
C LEU A 167 1.12 -9.09 -19.69
N GLY A 168 1.57 -8.45 -18.60
CA GLY A 168 2.61 -8.98 -17.71
C GLY A 168 2.15 -10.21 -16.93
N LEU A 169 0.87 -10.28 -16.57
CA LEU A 169 0.29 -11.43 -15.87
C LEU A 169 0.11 -12.64 -16.79
N GLN A 170 -0.19 -12.41 -18.06
CA GLN A 170 -0.25 -13.48 -19.06
C GLN A 170 1.11 -14.18 -19.21
N ALA A 171 2.21 -13.43 -19.13
CA ALA A 171 3.56 -14.01 -19.12
C ALA A 171 3.89 -14.77 -17.83
N ARG A 172 3.30 -14.40 -16.69
CA ARG A 172 3.44 -15.14 -15.42
C ARG A 172 2.65 -16.44 -15.44
N LEU A 173 1.41 -16.42 -15.92
CA LEU A 173 0.57 -17.62 -16.08
C LEU A 173 1.20 -18.66 -17.01
N ARG A 174 1.77 -18.23 -18.15
CA ARG A 174 2.46 -19.15 -19.08
C ARG A 174 3.69 -19.83 -18.51
N ARG A 175 4.35 -19.25 -17.50
CA ARG A 175 5.50 -19.88 -16.81
C ARG A 175 5.10 -20.93 -15.79
N ALA A 176 3.83 -20.95 -15.40
CA ALA A 176 3.31 -21.82 -14.35
C ALA A 176 2.61 -23.08 -14.91
N ILE A 177 2.54 -23.23 -16.23
CA ILE A 177 1.97 -24.37 -16.98
C ILE A 177 3.13 -25.09 -17.67
#